data_AF-A0A1L7WZW2-F1
#
_entry.id   AF-A0A1L7WZW2-F1
#
_cell.length_a   1.000
_cell.length_b   1.000
_cell.length_c   1.000
_cell.angle_alpha   90.00
_cell.angle_beta   90.00
_cell.angle_gamma   90.00
#
_symmetry.space_group_name_H-M   'P 1'
#
loop_
_entity.id
_entity.type
_entity.pdbx_description
1 polymer ?
#
loop_
_entity_poly.entity_id
_entity_poly.type
_entity_poly.pdbx_seq_one_letter_code
_entity_poly.pdbx_strand_id
1 'polypeptide(L)'
;MSLHKLLPHLLLGILITITGTTLTTYSITTSYYHIRRPVVCGIIGGIGGLLVLVGLGYLLFNIIRASMIERNRKRRKDERRLRRNQRVRGGQRTYHERDLELGRSERPGPPRSRPRPRVGSVGTWGLATAIDEASSNVDNFSSTLVRTLLLDNHFNSLRSFAFSPLLLFCSIALAIFVALETTNRSNSPPLSSAANASHTSKPMTPHLPFPYPPGLDKEPTQRLEPLNLGCSNTVMCWPSVGGITVIERVHSVELDLLGLDPFNAVESTYNTTEEDEFCRKLRLVGGKWWKIYIDFTNTTQAVERNLRRMTPEEEQVLYLGWLKSRCVWVIGLEDQNIFWKGFDRARNAHMVEERCMALEMSGLPSLRIQRIANMRNLYWMGLERKRKTLLRMIECLENSVLTGAIWEYEKAVVGT
;
A
#
# COMPACT_ATOMS: atom_id res chain seq x y z
N MET A 1 25.57 -28.59 -4.43
CA MET A 1 26.38 -28.25 -5.63
C MET A 1 26.27 -26.76 -5.90
N SER A 2 27.38 -26.06 -6.14
CA SER A 2 27.35 -24.63 -6.48
C SER A 2 26.72 -24.43 -7.86
N LEU A 3 25.78 -23.48 -7.99
CA LEU A 3 25.05 -23.18 -9.23
C LEU A 3 25.98 -22.94 -10.42
N HIS A 4 27.17 -22.39 -10.16
CA HIS A 4 28.20 -22.14 -11.17
C HIS A 4 28.76 -23.42 -11.82
N LYS A 5 28.66 -24.57 -11.15
CA LYS A 5 29.06 -25.88 -11.72
C LYS A 5 27.95 -26.53 -12.56
N LEU A 6 26.69 -26.15 -12.34
CA LEU A 6 25.52 -26.67 -13.09
C LEU A 6 25.22 -25.87 -14.36
N LEU A 7 25.56 -24.58 -14.38
CA LEU A 7 25.30 -23.68 -15.49
C LEU A 7 25.83 -24.17 -16.85
N PRO A 8 27.09 -24.66 -17.00
CA PRO A 8 27.59 -25.10 -18.31
C PRO A 8 26.86 -26.35 -18.83
N HIS A 9 26.48 -27.27 -17.94
CA HIS A 9 25.70 -28.46 -18.34
C HIS A 9 24.28 -28.11 -18.77
N LEU A 10 23.67 -27.11 -18.12
CA LEU A 10 22.33 -26.65 -18.44
C LEU A 10 22.31 -25.88 -19.77
N LEU A 11 23.33 -25.06 -20.03
CA LEU A 11 23.52 -24.38 -21.32
C LEU A 11 23.78 -25.37 -22.45
N LEU A 12 24.60 -26.40 -22.21
CA LEU A 12 24.86 -27.46 -23.19
C LEU A 12 23.58 -28.25 -23.51
N GLY A 13 22.77 -28.57 -22.50
CA GLY A 13 21.47 -29.22 -22.68
C GLY A 13 20.51 -28.38 -23.53
N ILE A 14 20.43 -27.07 -23.25
CA ILE A 14 19.62 -26.13 -24.05
C ILE A 14 20.11 -26.08 -25.50
N LEU A 15 21.43 -25.98 -25.71
CA LEU A 15 22.02 -25.92 -27.04
C LEU A 15 21.70 -27.19 -27.85
N ILE A 16 21.82 -28.38 -27.24
CA ILE A 16 21.47 -29.65 -27.88
C ILE A 16 19.98 -29.72 -28.22
N THR A 17 19.09 -29.23 -27.35
CA THR A 17 17.65 -29.20 -27.67
C THR A 17 17.31 -28.23 -28.79
N ILE A 18 17.99 -27.08 -28.86
CA ILE A 18 17.78 -26.10 -29.94
C ILE A 18 18.28 -26.67 -31.27
N THR A 19 19.48 -27.27 -31.31
CA THR A 19 20.02 -27.85 -32.55
C THR A 19 19.23 -29.07 -33.01
N GLY A 20 18.75 -29.91 -32.07
CA GLY A 20 17.89 -31.04 -32.40
C GLY A 20 16.52 -30.62 -32.96
N THR A 21 15.93 -29.55 -32.41
CA THR A 21 14.64 -29.02 -32.90
C THR A 21 14.77 -28.28 -34.23
N THR A 22 15.88 -27.57 -34.48
CA THR A 22 16.13 -26.96 -35.79
C THR A 22 16.42 -27.99 -36.88
N LEU A 23 17.17 -29.06 -36.60
CA LEU A 23 17.39 -30.13 -37.58
C LEU A 23 16.11 -30.90 -37.91
N THR A 24 15.29 -31.21 -36.91
CA THR A 24 14.01 -31.91 -37.14
C THR A 24 13.02 -31.04 -37.92
N THR A 25 12.90 -29.75 -37.59
CA THR A 25 12.07 -28.81 -38.36
C THR A 25 12.60 -28.59 -39.79
N TYR A 26 13.91 -28.59 -40.01
CA TYR A 26 14.51 -28.49 -41.34
C TYR A 26 14.25 -29.76 -42.18
N SER A 27 14.34 -30.94 -41.57
CA SER A 27 14.03 -32.21 -42.24
C SER A 27 12.54 -32.35 -42.57
N ILE A 28 11.65 -31.83 -41.72
CA ILE A 28 10.20 -31.83 -41.96
C ILE A 28 9.86 -30.83 -43.06
N THR A 29 10.42 -29.62 -43.05
CA THR A 29 10.15 -28.62 -44.10
C THR A 29 10.61 -29.09 -45.48
N THR A 30 11.79 -29.71 -45.59
CA THR A 30 12.29 -30.27 -46.87
C THR A 30 11.44 -31.42 -47.41
N SER A 31 10.87 -32.27 -46.55
CA SER A 31 9.93 -33.33 -46.96
C SER A 31 8.55 -32.80 -47.37
N TYR A 32 8.12 -31.65 -46.84
CA TYR A 32 6.78 -31.08 -47.06
C TYR A 32 6.66 -30.18 -48.30
N TYR A 33 7.76 -29.74 -48.91
CA TYR A 33 7.73 -28.92 -50.15
C TYR A 33 7.07 -29.63 -51.35
N HIS A 34 6.82 -30.95 -51.27
CA HIS A 34 6.17 -31.71 -52.34
C HIS A 34 4.63 -31.77 -52.24
N ILE A 35 4.00 -31.23 -51.18
CA ILE A 35 2.54 -31.34 -50.96
C ILE A 35 1.86 -29.97 -51.13
N ARG A 36 0.87 -29.93 -52.05
CA ARG A 36 0.23 -28.75 -52.69
C ARG A 36 -0.57 -27.76 -51.80
N ARG A 37 -0.31 -27.64 -50.49
CA ARG A 37 -1.03 -26.68 -49.60
C ARG A 37 -0.07 -25.93 -48.64
N PRO A 38 0.59 -24.86 -49.12
CA PRO A 38 1.66 -24.18 -48.36
C PRO A 38 1.19 -23.33 -47.17
N VAL A 39 -0.06 -22.88 -47.12
CA VAL A 39 -0.51 -21.86 -46.15
C VAL A 39 -0.78 -22.45 -44.76
N VAL A 40 -1.38 -23.64 -44.68
CA VAL A 40 -1.79 -24.24 -43.39
C VAL A 40 -0.60 -24.74 -42.58
N CYS A 41 0.44 -25.25 -43.24
CA CYS A 41 1.62 -25.79 -42.56
C CYS A 41 2.49 -24.69 -41.93
N GLY A 42 2.57 -23.51 -42.54
CA GLY A 42 3.31 -22.37 -41.97
C GLY A 42 2.73 -21.87 -40.65
N ILE A 43 1.40 -21.89 -40.52
CA ILE A 43 0.70 -21.43 -39.31
C ILE A 43 0.96 -22.38 -38.14
N ILE A 44 0.89 -23.69 -38.35
CA ILE A 44 1.12 -24.70 -37.29
C ILE A 44 2.58 -24.63 -36.80
N GLY A 45 3.54 -24.50 -37.73
CA GLY A 45 4.96 -24.31 -37.37
C GLY A 45 5.21 -23.02 -36.59
N GLY A 46 4.56 -21.91 -36.98
CA GLY A 46 4.66 -20.63 -36.28
C GLY A 46 4.12 -20.68 -34.84
N ILE A 47 2.96 -21.33 -34.64
CA ILE A 47 2.37 -21.49 -33.29
C ILE A 47 3.27 -22.37 -32.42
N GLY A 48 3.81 -23.48 -32.96
CA GLY A 48 4.74 -24.35 -32.24
C GLY A 48 6.00 -23.60 -31.78
N GLY A 49 6.60 -22.80 -32.66
CA GLY A 49 7.76 -21.97 -32.32
C GLY A 49 7.45 -20.94 -31.23
N LEU A 50 6.29 -20.28 -31.31
CA LEU A 50 5.87 -19.30 -30.31
C LEU A 50 5.68 -19.92 -28.92
N LEU A 51 5.06 -21.11 -28.83
CA LEU A 51 4.86 -21.81 -27.57
C LEU A 51 6.18 -22.22 -26.91
N VAL A 52 7.17 -22.65 -27.70
CA VAL A 52 8.52 -22.97 -27.19
C VAL A 52 9.21 -21.72 -26.63
N LEU A 53 9.11 -20.58 -27.33
CA LEU A 53 9.67 -19.32 -26.86
C LEU A 53 9.01 -18.83 -25.56
N VAL A 54 7.68 -18.92 -25.46
CA VAL A 54 6.94 -18.59 -24.23
C VAL A 54 7.37 -19.50 -23.08
N GLY A 55 7.52 -20.81 -23.33
CA GLY A 55 8.00 -21.78 -22.34
C GLY A 55 9.41 -21.48 -21.85
N LEU A 56 10.34 -21.15 -22.76
CA LEU A 56 11.71 -20.75 -22.41
C LEU A 56 11.73 -19.44 -21.61
N GLY A 57 10.93 -18.45 -22.00
CA GLY A 57 10.78 -17.20 -21.28
C GLY A 57 10.29 -17.41 -19.85
N TYR A 58 9.30 -18.28 -19.67
CA TYR A 58 8.78 -18.66 -18.35
C TYR A 58 9.82 -19.38 -17.48
N LEU A 59 10.61 -20.29 -18.07
CA LEU A 59 11.70 -20.97 -17.36
C LEU A 59 12.77 -19.98 -16.90
N LEU A 60 13.20 -19.08 -17.78
CA LEU A 60 14.18 -18.02 -17.46
C LEU A 60 13.65 -17.10 -16.34
N PHE A 61 12.39 -16.69 -16.42
CA PHE A 61 11.76 -15.88 -15.39
C PHE A 61 11.80 -16.57 -14.01
N ASN A 62 11.50 -17.87 -13.95
CA ASN A 62 11.56 -18.62 -12.70
C ASN A 62 12.98 -18.76 -12.15
N ILE A 63 13.99 -18.96 -13.02
CA ILE A 63 15.40 -18.99 -12.61
C ILE A 63 15.83 -17.63 -12.02
N ILE A 64 15.46 -16.52 -12.67
CA ILE A 64 15.75 -15.17 -12.19
C ILE A 64 15.08 -14.91 -10.84
N ARG A 65 13.79 -15.28 -10.71
CA ARG A 65 13.03 -15.14 -9.46
C ARG A 65 13.68 -15.91 -8.32
N ALA A 66 14.08 -17.17 -8.55
CA ALA A 66 14.77 -17.99 -7.56
C ALA A 66 16.14 -17.37 -7.15
N SER A 67 16.91 -16.87 -8.12
CA SER A 67 18.17 -16.16 -7.88
C SER A 67 17.98 -14.91 -7.01
N MET A 68 16.91 -14.16 -7.26
CA MET A 68 16.59 -12.93 -6.51
C MET A 68 16.21 -13.24 -5.06
N ILE A 69 15.41 -14.29 -4.83
CA ILE A 69 15.05 -14.75 -3.47
C ILE A 69 16.31 -15.14 -2.68
N GLU A 70 17.23 -15.87 -3.30
CA GLU A 70 18.46 -16.29 -2.62
C GLU A 70 19.38 -15.11 -2.30
N ARG A 71 19.52 -14.14 -3.21
CA ARG A 71 20.23 -12.89 -2.94
C ARG A 71 19.62 -12.11 -1.77
N ASN A 72 18.30 -12.02 -1.70
CA ASN A 72 17.60 -11.36 -0.60
C ASN A 72 17.78 -12.10 0.74
N ARG A 73 17.79 -13.43 0.73
CA ARG A 73 18.11 -14.23 1.92
C ARG A 73 19.52 -13.96 2.42
N LYS A 74 20.51 -13.86 1.53
CA LYS A 74 21.89 -13.53 1.89
C LYS A 74 21.99 -12.13 2.50
N ARG A 75 21.37 -11.11 1.87
CA ARG A 75 21.33 -9.74 2.37
C ARG A 75 20.73 -9.64 3.78
N ARG A 76 19.63 -10.35 4.05
CA ARG A 76 19.03 -10.41 5.39
C ARG A 76 19.94 -11.08 6.43
N LYS A 77 20.71 -12.11 6.06
CA LYS A 77 21.71 -12.73 6.96
C LYS A 77 22.83 -11.76 7.29
N ASP A 78 23.32 -11.01 6.31
CA ASP A 78 24.39 -10.02 6.49
C ASP A 78 23.93 -8.83 7.34
N GLU A 79 22.70 -8.33 7.14
CA GLU A 79 22.10 -7.29 7.98
C GLU A 79 21.95 -7.75 9.44
N ARG A 80 21.55 -9.01 9.69
CA ARG A 80 21.48 -9.58 11.04
C ARG A 80 22.87 -9.68 11.68
N ARG A 81 23.91 -10.03 10.92
CA ARG A 81 25.30 -10.05 11.39
C ARG A 81 25.78 -8.63 11.73
N LEU A 82 25.47 -7.64 10.90
CA LEU A 82 25.81 -6.24 11.14
C LEU A 82 25.14 -5.71 12.42
N ARG A 83 23.85 -6.01 12.64
CA ARG A 83 23.12 -5.63 13.86
C ARG A 83 23.70 -6.29 15.12
N ARG A 84 24.12 -7.57 15.05
CA ARG A 84 24.81 -8.23 16.17
C ARG A 84 26.16 -7.57 16.48
N ASN A 85 26.95 -7.29 15.45
CA ASN A 85 28.25 -6.62 15.62
C ASN A 85 28.11 -5.21 16.20
N GLN A 86 27.08 -4.45 15.80
CA GLN A 86 26.78 -3.14 16.37
C GLN A 86 26.39 -3.22 17.86
N ARG A 87 25.60 -4.22 18.27
CA ARG A 87 25.25 -4.42 19.69
C ARG A 87 26.47 -4.75 20.55
N VAL A 88 27.38 -5.60 20.05
CA VAL A 88 28.62 -5.95 20.76
C VAL A 88 29.52 -4.70 20.94
N ARG A 89 29.69 -3.90 19.87
CA ARG A 89 30.48 -2.66 19.95
C ARG A 89 29.83 -1.58 20.82
N GLY A 90 28.50 -1.43 20.76
CA GLY A 90 27.75 -0.50 21.61
C GLY A 90 27.84 -0.87 23.09
N GLY A 91 27.74 -2.15 23.42
CA GLY A 91 27.90 -2.65 24.78
C GLY A 91 29.29 -2.39 25.36
N GLN A 92 30.36 -2.60 24.59
CA GLN A 92 31.73 -2.34 25.05
C GLN A 92 32.01 -0.86 25.38
N ARG A 93 31.40 0.09 24.66
CA ARG A 93 31.55 1.52 25.00
C ARG A 93 30.92 1.87 26.35
N THR A 94 29.74 1.32 26.64
CA THR A 94 29.04 1.59 27.91
C THR A 94 29.68 0.99 29.16
N TYR A 95 30.54 -0.03 29.03
CA TYR A 95 31.32 -0.54 30.17
C TYR A 95 32.56 0.32 30.42
N HIS A 96 33.24 0.76 29.36
CA HIS A 96 34.46 1.54 29.51
C HIS A 96 34.20 2.95 30.09
N GLU A 97 33.04 3.54 29.80
CA GLU A 97 32.64 4.86 30.31
C GLU A 97 32.22 4.81 31.79
N ARG A 98 31.58 3.71 32.22
CA ARG A 98 31.23 3.50 33.64
C ARG A 98 32.45 3.23 34.53
N ASP A 99 33.47 2.54 34.02
CA ASP A 99 34.70 2.30 34.77
C ASP A 99 35.57 3.56 34.91
N LEU A 100 35.45 4.53 33.99
CA LEU A 100 36.09 5.84 34.08
C LEU A 100 35.38 6.79 35.07
N GLU A 101 34.06 6.68 35.21
CA GLU A 101 33.31 7.48 36.19
C GLU A 101 33.44 6.97 37.64
N LEU A 102 33.65 5.66 37.85
CA LEU A 102 33.82 5.08 39.19
C LEU A 102 35.23 5.25 39.78
N GLY A 103 36.19 5.80 39.03
CA GLY A 103 37.56 6.05 39.49
C GLY A 103 37.75 7.30 40.36
N ARG A 104 36.70 8.08 40.65
CA ARG A 104 36.84 9.39 41.34
C ARG A 104 35.88 9.62 42.51
N SER A 105 35.40 8.57 43.16
CA SER A 105 34.70 8.70 44.45
C SER A 105 35.60 8.24 45.59
N GLU A 106 35.94 9.19 46.45
CA GLU A 106 36.67 9.01 47.70
C GLU A 106 36.07 7.89 48.56
N ARG A 107 36.96 7.13 49.21
CA ARG A 107 36.64 6.03 50.12
C ARG A 107 35.83 6.52 51.33
N PRO A 108 34.62 5.98 51.59
CA PRO A 108 34.04 5.98 52.92
C PRO A 108 34.47 4.70 53.66
N GLY A 109 34.77 4.85 54.95
CA GLY A 109 35.28 3.80 55.82
C GLY A 109 34.34 2.58 55.99
N PRO A 110 34.84 1.50 56.61
CA PRO A 110 34.19 0.21 56.62
C PRO A 110 32.92 0.21 57.48
N PRO A 111 31.77 -0.26 56.98
CA PRO A 111 30.61 -0.48 57.82
C PRO A 111 30.77 -1.78 58.63
N ARG A 112 30.40 -1.67 59.91
CA ARG A 112 30.35 -2.76 60.88
C ARG A 112 29.48 -3.92 60.40
N SER A 113 29.97 -5.11 60.70
CA SER A 113 29.41 -6.43 60.49
C SER A 113 27.94 -6.55 60.93
N ARG A 114 27.09 -7.04 60.01
CA ARG A 114 25.82 -7.70 60.33
C ARG A 114 25.92 -9.20 60.02
N PRO A 115 25.17 -10.05 60.76
CA PRO A 115 25.37 -11.49 60.74
C PRO A 115 24.87 -12.12 59.44
N ARG A 116 25.67 -13.05 58.90
CA ARG A 116 25.29 -13.91 57.77
C ARG A 116 24.14 -14.84 58.17
N PRO A 117 23.07 -14.97 57.37
CA PRO A 117 22.21 -16.14 57.45
C PRO A 117 22.96 -17.36 56.90
N ARG A 118 22.75 -18.51 57.57
CA ARG A 118 23.35 -19.81 57.24
C ARG A 118 23.05 -20.21 55.80
N VAL A 119 24.10 -20.61 55.10
CA VAL A 119 24.06 -21.31 53.83
C VAL A 119 23.36 -22.65 54.05
N GLY A 120 22.12 -22.74 53.57
CA GLY A 120 21.47 -24.02 53.27
C GLY A 120 22.05 -24.55 51.96
N SER A 121 22.47 -25.81 52.01
CA SER A 121 22.83 -26.68 50.89
C SER A 121 22.03 -26.38 49.61
N VAL A 122 22.71 -25.87 48.58
CA VAL A 122 22.18 -25.83 47.22
C VAL A 122 22.37 -27.22 46.62
N GLY A 123 21.33 -28.04 46.78
CA GLY A 123 21.19 -29.31 46.08
C GLY A 123 21.08 -29.08 44.58
N THR A 124 21.74 -29.94 43.83
CA THR A 124 21.70 -30.14 42.38
C THR A 124 20.27 -30.39 41.86
N TRP A 125 19.48 -29.34 41.70
CA TRP A 125 18.20 -29.35 40.99
C TRP A 125 18.12 -28.10 40.11
N GLY A 126 18.75 -28.16 38.93
CA GLY A 126 18.73 -27.02 37.99
C GLY A 126 19.02 -27.35 36.54
N LEU A 127 19.25 -28.63 36.20
CA LEU A 127 19.46 -29.03 34.80
C LEU A 127 18.42 -30.05 34.30
N ALA A 128 17.86 -30.88 35.19
CA ALA A 128 16.88 -31.90 34.80
C ALA A 128 15.50 -31.30 34.51
N THR A 129 15.03 -30.32 35.29
CA THR A 129 13.73 -29.66 35.08
C THR A 129 13.73 -28.71 33.87
N ALA A 130 14.88 -28.12 33.53
CA ALA A 130 15.00 -27.27 32.34
C ALA A 130 15.05 -28.08 31.03
N ILE A 131 15.38 -29.37 31.09
CA ILE A 131 15.40 -30.27 29.93
C ILE A 131 14.00 -30.90 29.72
N ASP A 132 13.26 -31.22 30.78
CA ASP A 132 11.88 -31.74 30.67
C ASP A 132 10.86 -30.68 30.21
N GLU A 133 11.04 -29.40 30.60
CA GLU A 133 10.14 -28.32 30.16
C GLU A 133 10.43 -27.86 28.71
N ALA A 134 11.63 -28.15 28.19
CA ALA A 134 11.96 -27.95 26.78
C ALA A 134 11.49 -29.12 25.88
N SER A 135 11.35 -30.33 26.43
CA SER A 135 10.88 -31.51 25.66
C SER A 135 9.35 -31.52 25.47
N SER A 136 8.58 -30.98 26.40
CA SER A 136 7.10 -30.98 26.31
C SER A 136 6.49 -29.96 25.32
N ASN A 137 7.30 -29.05 24.77
CA ASN A 137 6.85 -28.03 23.82
C ASN A 137 7.22 -28.33 22.35
N VAL A 138 7.91 -29.43 22.08
CA VAL A 138 8.34 -29.82 20.72
C VAL A 138 7.45 -30.90 20.09
N ASP A 139 6.70 -31.67 20.90
CA ASP A 139 5.91 -32.81 20.40
C ASP A 139 4.49 -32.45 19.92
N ASN A 140 4.06 -31.18 20.01
CA ASN A 140 2.70 -30.77 19.61
C ASN A 140 2.58 -30.01 18.28
N PHE A 141 3.64 -29.93 17.47
CA PHE A 141 3.51 -29.46 16.08
C PHE A 141 3.57 -30.64 15.11
N SER A 142 2.38 -31.20 14.83
CA SER A 142 2.17 -32.18 13.76
C SER A 142 2.72 -31.63 12.43
N SER A 143 3.87 -32.18 12.04
CA SER A 143 4.55 -31.91 10.76
C SER A 143 3.68 -32.25 9.54
N THR A 144 2.55 -32.92 9.74
CA THR A 144 1.57 -33.30 8.73
C THR A 144 0.66 -32.12 8.36
N LEU A 145 0.27 -31.28 9.32
CA LEU A 145 -0.72 -30.20 9.11
C LEU A 145 -0.10 -28.98 8.41
N VAL A 146 1.18 -28.72 8.67
CA VAL A 146 1.95 -27.69 7.93
C VAL A 146 2.26 -28.17 6.50
N ARG A 147 2.46 -29.48 6.29
CA ARG A 147 2.65 -30.06 4.96
C ARG A 147 1.37 -30.03 4.12
N THR A 148 0.21 -30.36 4.68
CA THR A 148 -1.07 -30.29 3.95
C THR A 148 -1.44 -28.84 3.62
N LEU A 149 -1.28 -27.90 4.56
CA LEU A 149 -1.56 -26.47 4.26
C LEU A 149 -0.58 -25.86 3.24
N LEU A 150 0.70 -26.25 3.23
CA LEU A 150 1.65 -25.80 2.20
C LEU A 150 1.37 -26.44 0.84
N LEU A 151 0.97 -27.70 0.80
CA LEU A 151 0.60 -28.39 -0.44
C LEU A 151 -0.70 -27.84 -1.02
N ASP A 152 -1.71 -27.55 -0.21
CA ASP A 152 -2.99 -26.98 -0.65
C ASP A 152 -2.82 -25.54 -1.17
N ASN A 153 -1.95 -24.74 -0.54
CA ASN A 153 -1.67 -23.38 -1.02
C ASN A 153 -0.83 -23.39 -2.31
N HIS A 154 0.07 -24.36 -2.47
CA HIS A 154 0.79 -24.56 -3.73
C HIS A 154 -0.11 -25.11 -4.84
N PHE A 155 -1.04 -26.03 -4.53
CA PHE A 155 -2.00 -26.56 -5.50
C PHE A 155 -3.00 -25.51 -5.98
N ASN A 156 -3.52 -24.67 -5.07
CA ASN A 156 -4.44 -23.59 -5.45
C ASN A 156 -3.73 -22.47 -6.22
N SER A 157 -2.45 -22.19 -5.91
CA SER A 157 -1.63 -21.27 -6.71
C SER A 157 -1.31 -21.85 -8.10
N LEU A 158 -0.99 -23.14 -8.20
CA LEU A 158 -0.80 -23.84 -9.49
C LEU A 158 -2.09 -23.88 -10.32
N ARG A 159 -3.26 -24.06 -9.69
CA ARG A 159 -4.56 -24.04 -10.37
C ARG A 159 -4.89 -22.63 -10.88
N SER A 160 -4.68 -21.58 -10.09
CA SER A 160 -4.80 -20.19 -10.57
C SER A 160 -3.85 -19.88 -11.74
N PHE A 161 -2.62 -20.40 -11.71
CA PHE A 161 -1.61 -20.13 -12.74
C PHE A 161 -1.78 -20.95 -14.02
N ALA A 162 -2.32 -22.16 -13.97
CA ALA A 162 -2.55 -22.99 -15.16
C ALA A 162 -3.80 -22.58 -15.95
N PHE A 163 -4.83 -22.05 -15.28
CA PHE A 163 -6.07 -21.63 -15.93
C PHE A 163 -5.96 -20.26 -16.60
N SER A 164 -5.10 -19.36 -16.10
CA SER A 164 -4.89 -18.02 -16.69
C SER A 164 -4.41 -18.05 -18.16
N PRO A 165 -3.36 -18.81 -18.55
CA PRO A 165 -2.94 -18.88 -19.94
C PRO A 165 -3.97 -19.59 -20.82
N LEU A 166 -4.66 -20.62 -20.32
CA LEU A 166 -5.73 -21.29 -21.08
C LEU A 166 -6.90 -20.36 -21.38
N LEU A 167 -7.30 -19.53 -20.41
CA LEU A 167 -8.34 -18.51 -20.62
C LEU A 167 -7.89 -17.42 -21.59
N LEU A 168 -6.61 -17.04 -21.55
CA LEU A 168 -6.02 -16.12 -22.53
C LEU A 168 -5.98 -16.74 -23.94
N PHE A 169 -5.64 -18.02 -24.07
CA PHE A 169 -5.67 -18.72 -25.35
C PHE A 169 -7.10 -18.86 -25.88
N CYS A 170 -8.08 -19.16 -25.03
CA CYS A 170 -9.49 -19.17 -25.41
C CYS A 170 -9.98 -17.79 -25.84
N SER A 171 -9.58 -16.70 -25.16
CA SER A 171 -9.99 -15.34 -25.54
C SER A 171 -9.36 -14.89 -26.87
N ILE A 172 -8.09 -15.24 -27.10
CA ILE A 172 -7.40 -14.96 -28.38
C ILE A 172 -8.03 -15.78 -29.51
N ALA A 173 -8.31 -17.06 -29.30
CA ALA A 173 -8.97 -17.90 -30.29
C ALA A 173 -10.38 -17.38 -30.64
N LEU A 174 -11.15 -16.94 -29.63
CA LEU A 174 -12.45 -16.32 -29.84
C LEU A 174 -12.35 -15.01 -30.62
N ALA A 175 -11.35 -14.16 -30.30
CA ALA A 175 -11.12 -12.90 -31.00
C ALA A 175 -10.73 -13.13 -32.47
N ILE A 176 -9.90 -14.13 -32.76
CA ILE A 176 -9.55 -14.53 -34.13
C ILE A 176 -10.80 -15.03 -34.87
N PHE A 177 -11.62 -15.86 -34.22
CA PHE A 177 -12.87 -16.35 -34.81
C PHE A 177 -13.83 -15.20 -35.18
N VAL A 178 -14.03 -14.24 -34.26
CA VAL A 178 -14.86 -13.05 -34.51
C VAL A 178 -14.27 -12.18 -35.63
N ALA A 179 -12.95 -11.97 -35.65
CA ALA A 179 -12.31 -11.19 -36.71
C ALA A 179 -12.52 -11.84 -38.10
N LEU A 180 -12.37 -13.16 -38.20
CA LEU A 180 -12.62 -13.90 -39.44
C LEU A 180 -14.09 -13.79 -39.88
N GLU A 181 -15.04 -13.88 -38.95
CA GLU A 181 -16.47 -13.71 -39.24
C GLU A 181 -16.79 -12.28 -39.75
N THR A 182 -16.17 -11.25 -39.17
CA THR A 182 -16.39 -9.85 -39.58
C THR A 182 -15.84 -9.54 -40.96
N THR A 183 -14.69 -10.13 -41.35
CA THR A 183 -14.15 -9.97 -42.70
C THR A 183 -15.05 -10.57 -43.78
N ASN A 184 -15.88 -11.56 -43.44
CA ASN A 184 -16.83 -12.16 -44.37
C ASN A 184 -18.09 -11.31 -44.58
N ARG A 185 -18.40 -10.37 -43.67
CA ARG A 185 -19.60 -9.52 -43.73
C ARG A 185 -19.39 -8.15 -44.38
N SER A 186 -18.16 -7.72 -44.67
CA SER A 186 -17.91 -6.33 -45.15
C SER A 186 -18.13 -6.10 -46.65
N ASN A 187 -18.81 -7.00 -47.38
CA ASN A 187 -19.07 -6.85 -48.81
C ASN A 187 -20.41 -6.17 -49.15
N SER A 188 -21.10 -5.56 -48.18
CA SER A 188 -22.33 -4.79 -48.45
C SER A 188 -22.04 -3.29 -48.60
N PRO A 189 -22.52 -2.62 -49.67
CA PRO A 189 -22.25 -1.22 -49.95
C PRO A 189 -22.97 -0.26 -49.00
N PRO A 190 -22.37 0.90 -48.64
CA PRO A 190 -22.97 1.85 -47.70
C PRO A 190 -24.03 2.73 -48.35
N LEU A 191 -25.19 2.84 -47.68
CA LEU A 191 -26.23 3.82 -47.94
C LEU A 191 -25.89 5.15 -47.28
N SER A 192 -25.97 6.24 -48.04
CA SER A 192 -25.81 7.62 -47.59
C SER A 192 -27.06 8.13 -46.88
N SER A 193 -26.88 8.85 -45.77
CA SER A 193 -27.93 9.65 -45.14
C SER A 193 -27.32 10.86 -44.43
N ALA A 194 -27.80 12.03 -44.80
CA ALA A 194 -27.35 13.34 -44.40
C ALA A 194 -28.12 13.88 -43.17
N ALA A 195 -27.51 14.92 -42.58
CA ALA A 195 -28.15 16.08 -41.96
C ALA A 195 -28.88 15.91 -40.60
N ASN A 196 -28.38 16.56 -39.55
CA ASN A 196 -28.77 17.95 -39.22
C ASN A 196 -28.12 18.43 -37.91
N ALA A 197 -27.60 19.65 -37.96
CA ALA A 197 -27.08 20.41 -36.83
C ALA A 197 -28.24 21.07 -36.06
N SER A 198 -28.09 21.19 -34.74
CA SER A 198 -28.80 22.22 -33.97
C SER A 198 -27.83 22.90 -33.00
N HIS A 199 -27.70 24.21 -33.20
CA HIS A 199 -26.94 25.14 -32.39
C HIS A 199 -27.67 25.36 -31.06
N THR A 200 -27.00 25.08 -29.94
CA THR A 200 -27.40 25.59 -28.62
C THR A 200 -26.30 26.52 -28.13
N SER A 201 -26.68 27.77 -27.86
CA SER A 201 -25.81 28.84 -27.38
C SER A 201 -25.20 28.48 -26.02
N LYS A 202 -23.87 28.56 -25.97
CA LYS A 202 -23.04 28.19 -24.83
C LYS A 202 -23.09 29.30 -23.76
N PRO A 203 -23.30 28.98 -22.47
CA PRO A 203 -23.25 29.98 -21.40
C PRO A 203 -21.84 30.57 -21.30
N MET A 204 -21.80 31.88 -21.04
CA MET A 204 -20.59 32.69 -20.93
C MET A 204 -19.77 32.23 -19.72
N THR A 205 -18.65 31.57 -19.98
CA THR A 205 -17.66 31.16 -18.98
C THR A 205 -17.03 32.39 -18.31
N PRO A 206 -16.98 32.47 -16.98
CA PRO A 206 -16.22 33.49 -16.27
C PRO A 206 -14.75 33.42 -16.69
N HIS A 207 -14.21 34.54 -17.15
CA HIS A 207 -12.82 34.66 -17.58
C HIS A 207 -11.88 34.41 -16.40
N LEU A 208 -11.24 33.24 -16.38
CA LEU A 208 -10.05 33.00 -15.55
C LEU A 208 -8.89 33.87 -16.09
N PRO A 209 -8.13 34.59 -15.23
CA PRO A 209 -7.20 35.63 -15.67
C PRO A 209 -5.84 35.12 -16.18
N PHE A 210 -5.70 33.85 -16.53
CA PHE A 210 -4.44 33.33 -17.08
C PHE A 210 -4.70 32.46 -18.33
N PRO A 211 -4.17 32.83 -19.51
CA PRO A 211 -4.21 31.95 -20.66
C PRO A 211 -3.31 30.75 -20.37
N TYR A 212 -3.92 29.58 -20.20
CA TYR A 212 -3.18 28.32 -20.14
C TYR A 212 -2.45 28.10 -21.47
N PRO A 213 -1.23 27.53 -21.46
CA PRO A 213 -0.54 27.15 -22.69
C PRO A 213 -1.46 26.26 -23.55
N PRO A 214 -1.58 26.53 -24.85
CA PRO A 214 -2.37 25.67 -25.73
C PRO A 214 -1.78 24.25 -25.74
N GLY A 215 -2.60 23.27 -25.36
CA GLY A 215 -2.19 21.86 -25.22
C GLY A 215 -2.06 21.36 -23.78
N LEU A 216 -2.28 22.22 -22.77
CA LEU A 216 -2.48 21.75 -21.40
C LEU A 216 -3.87 21.12 -21.29
N ASP A 217 -3.92 19.87 -20.83
CA ASP A 217 -5.16 19.15 -20.56
C ASP A 217 -6.12 20.04 -19.78
N LYS A 218 -7.36 20.15 -20.27
CA LYS A 218 -8.43 20.91 -19.62
C LYS A 218 -8.48 20.45 -18.17
N GLU A 219 -8.38 21.40 -17.23
CA GLU A 219 -8.50 21.07 -15.80
C GLU A 219 -9.75 20.21 -15.59
N PRO A 220 -9.65 19.14 -14.78
CA PRO A 220 -10.78 18.27 -14.55
C PRO A 220 -11.93 19.11 -14.02
N THR A 221 -13.13 18.90 -14.55
CA THR A 221 -14.34 19.60 -14.12
C THR A 221 -15.15 18.76 -13.12
N GLN A 222 -14.83 17.48 -13.04
CA GLN A 222 -15.46 16.51 -12.16
C GLN A 222 -14.79 16.54 -10.78
N ARG A 223 -15.62 16.71 -9.75
CA ARG A 223 -15.25 16.66 -8.33
C ARG A 223 -15.02 15.23 -7.85
N LEU A 224 -15.87 14.30 -8.29
CA LEU A 224 -15.76 12.86 -7.98
C LEU A 224 -15.89 12.08 -9.29
N GLU A 225 -14.92 11.20 -9.53
CA GLU A 225 -14.90 10.32 -10.70
C GLU A 225 -14.82 8.85 -10.24
N PRO A 226 -15.96 8.17 -10.02
CA PRO A 226 -16.01 6.82 -9.46
C PRO A 226 -15.52 5.73 -10.44
N LEU A 227 -15.39 6.07 -11.73
CA LEU A 227 -15.08 5.12 -12.81
C LEU A 227 -13.64 5.21 -13.32
N ASN A 228 -12.78 6.00 -12.68
CA ASN A 228 -11.37 5.99 -13.06
C ASN A 228 -10.81 4.58 -12.83
N LEU A 229 -10.23 4.00 -13.89
CA LEU A 229 -9.86 2.58 -14.08
C LEU A 229 -8.99 1.94 -12.97
N GLY A 230 -8.58 2.71 -11.96
CA GLY A 230 -7.69 2.34 -10.86
C GLY A 230 -8.37 1.91 -9.54
N CYS A 231 -9.69 1.71 -9.48
CA CYS A 231 -10.40 1.29 -8.25
C CYS A 231 -10.25 2.25 -7.04
N SER A 232 -9.88 3.51 -7.27
CA SER A 232 -9.73 4.51 -6.22
C SER A 232 -10.63 5.70 -6.48
N ASN A 233 -11.55 5.96 -5.57
CA ASN A 233 -12.33 7.20 -5.59
C ASN A 233 -11.38 8.36 -5.30
N THR A 234 -11.22 9.26 -6.27
CA THR A 234 -10.47 10.50 -6.09
C THR A 234 -11.47 11.64 -6.02
N VAL A 235 -11.36 12.45 -4.98
CA VAL A 235 -12.19 13.64 -4.81
C VAL A 235 -11.31 14.89 -4.89
N MET A 236 -11.77 15.86 -5.67
CA MET A 236 -11.05 17.10 -5.94
C MET A 236 -11.93 18.31 -5.63
N CYS A 237 -11.31 19.43 -5.28
CA CYS A 237 -12.00 20.71 -5.17
C CYS A 237 -11.07 21.88 -5.51
N TRP A 238 -11.66 23.03 -5.88
CA TRP A 238 -10.94 24.21 -6.34
C TRP A 238 -11.19 25.41 -5.42
N PRO A 239 -10.31 25.64 -4.43
CA PRO A 239 -10.50 26.76 -3.52
C PRO A 239 -10.26 28.09 -4.24
N SER A 240 -10.97 29.14 -3.86
CA SER A 240 -10.90 30.49 -4.44
C SER A 240 -9.51 31.13 -4.36
N VAL A 241 -8.69 30.71 -3.38
CA VAL A 241 -7.29 31.12 -3.25
C VAL A 241 -6.37 30.53 -4.33
N GLY A 242 -6.90 29.64 -5.18
CA GLY A 242 -6.19 28.97 -6.24
C GLY A 242 -5.64 27.59 -5.86
N GLY A 243 -5.19 26.87 -6.89
CA GLY A 243 -4.76 25.48 -6.80
C GLY A 243 -5.91 24.50 -6.70
N ILE A 244 -5.60 23.28 -6.27
CA ILE A 244 -6.55 22.17 -6.17
C ILE A 244 -6.30 21.40 -4.88
N THR A 245 -7.35 21.02 -4.17
CA THR A 245 -7.22 20.06 -3.06
C THR A 245 -7.68 18.70 -3.54
N VAL A 246 -6.82 17.69 -3.37
CA VAL A 246 -7.08 16.32 -3.84
C VAL A 246 -6.94 15.35 -2.67
N ILE A 247 -7.88 14.41 -2.59
CA ILE A 247 -7.77 13.23 -1.74
C ILE A 247 -8.00 11.99 -2.61
N GLU A 248 -7.10 11.03 -2.47
CA GLU A 248 -7.17 9.76 -3.18
C GLU A 248 -7.71 8.67 -2.27
N ARG A 249 -8.29 7.62 -2.88
CA ARG A 249 -8.77 6.41 -2.17
C ARG A 249 -9.81 6.70 -1.10
N VAL A 250 -10.72 7.63 -1.39
CA VAL A 250 -11.83 8.01 -0.50
C VAL A 250 -12.76 6.80 -0.30
N HIS A 251 -13.07 6.46 0.95
CA HIS A 251 -13.98 5.36 1.28
C HIS A 251 -15.41 5.87 1.52
N SER A 252 -16.38 4.95 1.64
CA SER A 252 -17.79 5.30 1.78
C SER A 252 -18.07 6.23 2.95
N VAL A 253 -17.35 6.07 4.08
CA VAL A 253 -17.48 6.94 5.25
C VAL A 253 -17.13 8.40 4.94
N GLU A 254 -16.03 8.63 4.22
CA GLU A 254 -15.63 9.98 3.83
C GLU A 254 -16.57 10.56 2.77
N LEU A 255 -17.06 9.76 1.83
CA LEU A 255 -18.03 10.21 0.83
C LEU A 255 -19.33 10.67 1.49
N ASP A 256 -19.85 9.91 2.47
CA ASP A 256 -21.02 10.29 3.27
C ASP A 256 -20.77 11.59 4.06
N LEU A 257 -19.59 11.72 4.70
CA LEU A 257 -19.21 12.94 5.41
C LEU A 257 -19.08 14.16 4.49
N LEU A 258 -18.68 13.96 3.23
CA LEU A 258 -18.60 14.98 2.20
C LEU A 258 -19.95 15.25 1.53
N GLY A 259 -20.97 14.43 1.78
CA GLY A 259 -22.28 14.51 1.12
C GLY A 259 -22.22 14.17 -0.37
N LEU A 260 -21.33 13.25 -0.76
CA LEU A 260 -21.16 12.80 -2.14
C LEU A 260 -21.79 11.43 -2.36
N ASP A 261 -22.42 11.25 -3.52
CA ASP A 261 -22.92 9.96 -3.97
C ASP A 261 -21.76 9.07 -4.42
N PRO A 262 -21.56 7.87 -3.83
CA PRO A 262 -20.46 6.98 -4.21
C PRO A 262 -20.60 6.35 -5.60
N PHE A 263 -21.80 6.37 -6.21
CA PHE A 263 -22.05 5.67 -7.46
C PHE A 263 -22.05 6.58 -8.70
N ASN A 264 -22.23 7.88 -8.50
CA ASN A 264 -22.37 8.84 -9.59
C ASN A 264 -21.20 9.81 -9.62
N ALA A 265 -20.78 10.18 -10.82
CA ALA A 265 -19.84 11.27 -10.99
C ALA A 265 -20.50 12.58 -10.53
N VAL A 266 -19.76 13.40 -9.80
CA VAL A 266 -20.25 14.68 -9.29
C VAL A 266 -19.41 15.78 -9.92
N GLU A 267 -20.06 16.78 -10.53
CA GLU A 267 -19.38 17.95 -11.07
C GLU A 267 -19.02 18.95 -9.96
N SER A 268 -18.00 19.76 -10.21
CA SER A 268 -17.68 20.92 -9.36
C SER A 268 -18.78 21.98 -9.43
N THR A 269 -18.91 22.77 -8.37
CA THR A 269 -19.92 23.83 -8.31
C THR A 269 -19.31 25.14 -8.80
N TYR A 270 -20.03 25.90 -9.64
CA TYR A 270 -19.58 27.24 -10.08
C TYR A 270 -19.66 28.32 -8.97
N ASN A 271 -20.44 28.08 -7.92
CA ASN A 271 -20.53 28.94 -6.76
C ASN A 271 -19.27 28.80 -5.90
N THR A 272 -18.42 29.83 -5.92
CA THR A 272 -17.14 29.87 -5.21
C THR A 272 -17.27 29.68 -3.70
N THR A 273 -18.36 30.16 -3.09
CA THR A 273 -18.56 30.05 -1.64
C THR A 273 -18.85 28.60 -1.24
N GLU A 274 -19.72 27.92 -2.00
CA GLU A 274 -20.02 26.49 -1.79
C GLU A 274 -18.81 25.62 -2.06
N GLU A 275 -18.02 25.92 -3.10
CA GLU A 275 -16.80 25.20 -3.44
C GLU A 275 -15.72 25.37 -2.34
N ASP A 276 -15.56 26.58 -1.78
CA ASP A 276 -14.63 26.85 -0.68
C ASP A 276 -15.02 26.11 0.61
N GLU A 277 -16.32 26.05 0.92
CA GLU A 277 -16.83 25.26 2.04
C GLU A 277 -16.59 23.77 1.83
N PHE A 278 -16.83 23.27 0.61
CA PHE A 278 -16.52 21.90 0.24
C PHE A 278 -15.01 21.62 0.39
N CYS A 279 -14.15 22.52 -0.08
CA CYS A 279 -12.70 22.40 0.10
C CYS A 279 -12.26 22.38 1.56
N ARG A 280 -12.92 23.15 2.44
CA ARG A 280 -12.67 23.05 3.88
C ARG A 280 -13.03 21.67 4.41
N LYS A 281 -14.17 21.10 4.02
CA LYS A 281 -14.55 19.73 4.41
C LYS A 281 -13.56 18.70 3.85
N LEU A 282 -13.11 18.87 2.61
CA LEU A 282 -12.15 17.98 1.97
C LEU A 282 -10.78 17.97 2.69
N ARG A 283 -10.30 19.15 3.11
CA ARG A 283 -9.09 19.27 3.93
C ARG A 283 -9.27 18.64 5.31
N LEU A 284 -10.47 18.78 5.90
CA LEU A 284 -10.77 18.15 7.18
C LEU A 284 -10.65 16.63 7.08
N VAL A 285 -10.93 16.00 5.94
CA VAL A 285 -10.77 14.55 5.72
C VAL A 285 -9.39 14.11 5.24
N GLY A 286 -8.40 15.00 5.22
CA GLY A 286 -7.03 14.70 4.83
C GLY A 286 -6.69 15.03 3.37
N GLY A 287 -7.53 15.80 2.68
CA GLY A 287 -7.20 16.31 1.35
C GLY A 287 -5.97 17.21 1.35
N LYS A 288 -5.10 17.01 0.35
CA LYS A 288 -3.83 17.71 0.19
C LYS A 288 -3.96 18.79 -0.87
N TRP A 289 -3.40 19.95 -0.61
CA TRP A 289 -3.40 21.06 -1.55
C TRP A 289 -2.21 20.95 -2.52
N TRP A 290 -2.48 21.20 -3.79
CA TRP A 290 -1.54 21.22 -4.89
C TRP A 290 -1.68 22.53 -5.65
N LYS A 291 -0.56 23.04 -6.17
CA LYS A 291 -0.54 24.33 -6.88
C LYS A 291 -1.34 24.29 -8.17
N ILE A 292 -1.26 23.18 -8.91
CA ILE A 292 -2.01 22.91 -10.14
C ILE A 292 -2.29 21.41 -10.25
N TYR A 293 -3.29 21.01 -11.03
CA TYR A 293 -3.64 19.59 -11.24
C TYR A 293 -2.48 18.76 -11.80
N ILE A 294 -1.67 19.35 -12.68
CA ILE A 294 -0.52 18.69 -13.31
C ILE A 294 0.56 18.33 -12.28
N ASP A 295 0.73 19.12 -11.22
CA ASP A 295 1.69 18.81 -10.17
C ASP A 295 1.25 17.56 -9.40
N PHE A 296 -0.06 17.41 -9.17
CA PHE A 296 -0.64 16.22 -8.57
C PHE A 296 -0.45 14.99 -9.49
N THR A 297 -0.83 15.07 -10.77
CA THR A 297 -0.74 13.92 -11.68
C THR A 297 0.72 13.51 -11.95
N ASN A 298 1.62 14.48 -12.17
CA ASN A 298 3.04 14.21 -12.35
C ASN A 298 3.66 13.63 -11.08
N THR A 299 3.29 14.13 -9.90
CA THR A 299 3.77 13.57 -8.63
C THR A 299 3.29 12.14 -8.46
N THR A 300 2.02 11.88 -8.68
CA THR A 300 1.42 10.54 -8.53
C THR A 300 2.07 9.55 -9.50
N GLN A 301 2.17 9.90 -10.79
CA GLN A 301 2.84 9.06 -11.78
C GLN A 301 4.34 8.86 -11.48
N ALA A 302 5.04 9.90 -11.03
CA ALA A 302 6.46 9.80 -10.69
C ALA A 302 6.67 8.89 -9.48
N VAL A 303 5.78 8.93 -8.48
CA VAL A 303 5.83 8.03 -7.33
C VAL A 303 5.52 6.59 -7.73
N GLU A 304 4.46 6.36 -8.50
CA GLU A 304 4.09 5.02 -8.99
C GLU A 304 5.20 4.37 -9.83
N ARG A 305 5.88 5.18 -10.65
CA ARG A 305 7.02 4.73 -11.48
C ARG A 305 8.34 4.70 -10.73
N ASN A 306 8.36 4.98 -9.41
CA ASN A 306 9.57 5.09 -8.58
C ASN A 306 10.61 6.09 -9.13
N LEU A 307 10.17 7.10 -9.89
CA LEU A 307 11.00 8.19 -10.40
C LEU A 307 11.27 9.26 -9.34
N ARG A 308 10.36 9.38 -8.35
CA ARG A 308 10.49 10.29 -7.21
C ARG A 308 10.01 9.60 -5.93
N ARG A 309 10.61 9.96 -4.79
CA ARG A 309 10.06 9.61 -3.46
C ARG A 309 9.04 10.65 -3.01
N MET A 310 7.94 10.22 -2.40
CA MET A 310 7.04 11.13 -1.70
C MET A 310 7.81 11.87 -0.60
N THR A 311 7.50 13.15 -0.39
CA THR A 311 7.95 13.84 0.83
C THR A 311 7.21 13.26 2.03
N PRO A 312 7.74 13.38 3.27
CA PRO A 312 7.05 12.89 4.46
C PRO A 312 5.63 13.45 4.63
N GLU A 313 5.38 14.68 4.18
CA GLU A 313 4.05 15.31 4.21
C GLU A 313 3.12 14.73 3.13
N GLU A 314 3.66 14.40 1.95
CA GLU A 314 2.95 13.72 0.86
C GLU A 314 2.65 12.25 1.19
N GLU A 315 3.48 11.62 2.00
CA GLU A 315 3.32 10.22 2.40
C GLU A 315 2.31 10.05 3.55
N GLN A 316 2.13 11.09 4.36
CA GLN A 316 1.25 11.04 5.51
C GLN A 316 -0.22 10.82 5.11
N VAL A 317 -0.81 9.71 5.56
CA VAL A 317 -2.24 9.43 5.40
C VAL A 317 -2.94 9.65 6.73
N LEU A 318 -4.07 10.35 6.70
CA LEU A 318 -4.89 10.63 7.88
C LEU A 318 -6.17 9.80 7.82
N TYR A 319 -6.33 8.87 8.76
CA TYR A 319 -7.61 8.20 8.99
C TYR A 319 -8.37 8.91 10.10
N LEU A 320 -9.59 9.33 9.80
CA LEU A 320 -10.43 10.07 10.74
C LEU A 320 -11.64 9.25 11.17
N GLY A 321 -11.90 9.29 12.47
CA GLY A 321 -13.14 8.82 13.08
C GLY A 321 -13.77 9.95 13.90
N TRP A 322 -14.93 10.44 13.47
CA TRP A 322 -15.77 11.39 14.21
C TRP A 322 -16.83 10.65 15.01
N LEU A 323 -16.78 10.72 16.34
CA LEU A 323 -17.91 10.33 17.15
C LEU A 323 -18.91 11.49 17.23
N LYS A 324 -20.22 11.16 17.20
CA LYS A 324 -21.30 12.10 17.53
C LYS A 324 -21.05 12.89 18.83
N SER A 325 -20.29 12.31 19.76
CA SER A 325 -19.91 12.87 21.07
C SER A 325 -18.64 13.74 21.09
N ARG A 326 -18.32 14.46 20.00
CA ARG A 326 -17.26 15.51 19.93
C ARG A 326 -15.80 15.06 19.95
N CYS A 327 -15.51 13.76 19.82
CA CYS A 327 -14.13 13.27 19.77
C CYS A 327 -13.74 12.91 18.33
N VAL A 328 -12.55 13.34 17.92
CA VAL A 328 -11.96 12.97 16.63
C VAL A 328 -10.76 12.07 16.86
N TRP A 329 -10.79 10.92 16.23
CA TRP A 329 -9.70 9.97 16.16
C TRP A 329 -8.91 10.30 14.92
N VAL A 330 -7.62 10.62 15.07
CA VAL A 330 -6.72 10.85 13.95
C VAL A 330 -5.61 9.83 14.02
N ILE A 331 -5.51 8.99 13.00
CA ILE A 331 -4.34 8.13 12.82
C ILE A 331 -3.56 8.68 11.64
N GLY A 332 -2.40 9.26 11.96
CA GLY A 332 -1.38 9.56 10.98
C GLY A 332 -0.51 8.34 10.75
N LEU A 333 -0.52 7.81 9.53
CA LEU A 333 0.46 6.83 9.08
C LEU A 333 1.60 7.58 8.39
N GLU A 334 2.84 7.23 8.70
CA GLU A 334 4.02 7.77 8.02
C GLU A 334 4.11 7.30 6.56
N ASP A 335 3.63 6.08 6.29
CA ASP A 335 3.62 5.48 4.96
C ASP A 335 2.25 4.85 4.67
N GLN A 336 1.69 5.19 3.51
CA GLN A 336 0.44 4.65 2.98
C GLN A 336 0.46 3.13 2.79
N ASN A 337 1.64 2.53 2.65
CA ASN A 337 1.85 1.09 2.53
C ASN A 337 1.97 0.36 3.87
N ILE A 338 1.90 1.08 5.00
CA ILE A 338 1.90 0.45 6.32
C ILE A 338 0.58 -0.26 6.52
N PHE A 339 0.59 -1.56 6.22
CA PHE A 339 -0.52 -2.45 6.50
C PHE A 339 -0.54 -2.78 7.99
N TRP A 340 -1.48 -2.19 8.72
CA TRP A 340 -1.72 -2.53 10.13
C TRP A 340 -2.96 -3.43 10.26
N LYS A 341 -3.01 -4.22 11.34
CA LYS A 341 -3.91 -5.38 11.53
C LYS A 341 -5.43 -5.07 11.52
N GLY A 342 -5.85 -3.82 11.33
CA GLY A 342 -7.25 -3.47 11.14
C GLY A 342 -7.52 -2.37 10.13
N PHE A 343 -6.56 -2.12 9.25
CA PHE A 343 -6.73 -1.22 8.11
C PHE A 343 -7.98 -1.58 7.31
N ASP A 344 -8.13 -2.86 6.94
CA ASP A 344 -9.28 -3.34 6.18
C ASP A 344 -10.59 -3.17 6.95
N ARG A 345 -10.58 -3.33 8.27
CA ARG A 345 -11.78 -3.13 9.09
C ARG A 345 -12.21 -1.67 9.06
N ALA A 346 -11.26 -0.75 9.20
CA ALA A 346 -11.53 0.69 9.14
C ALA A 346 -11.99 1.13 7.74
N ARG A 347 -11.48 0.46 6.69
CA ARG A 347 -11.88 0.69 5.30
C ARG A 347 -13.30 0.19 5.01
N ASN A 348 -13.68 -0.94 5.59
CA ASN A 348 -14.98 -1.57 5.39
C ASN A 348 -16.10 -0.97 6.23
N ALA A 349 -15.79 -0.02 7.12
CA ALA A 349 -16.81 0.73 7.84
C ALA A 349 -17.67 1.51 6.83
N HIS A 350 -18.98 1.54 7.05
CA HIS A 350 -19.94 2.30 6.25
C HIS A 350 -20.29 3.63 6.91
N MET A 351 -20.20 3.69 8.24
CA MET A 351 -20.44 4.89 9.03
C MET A 351 -19.25 5.21 9.94
N VAL A 352 -19.20 6.45 10.40
CA VAL A 352 -18.06 6.97 11.14
C VAL A 352 -17.88 6.26 12.50
N GLU A 353 -18.98 5.87 13.14
CA GLU A 353 -18.97 5.11 14.40
C GLU A 353 -18.42 3.70 14.22
N GLU A 354 -18.77 3.01 13.13
CA GLU A 354 -18.20 1.71 12.78
C GLU A 354 -16.70 1.83 12.55
N ARG A 355 -16.25 2.92 11.91
CA ARG A 355 -14.82 3.17 11.74
C ARG A 355 -14.15 3.38 13.09
N CYS A 356 -14.70 4.18 13.99
CA CYS A 356 -14.17 4.36 15.34
C CYS A 356 -14.05 3.01 16.07
N MET A 357 -15.09 2.18 15.99
CA MET A 357 -15.09 0.83 16.57
C MET A 357 -14.02 -0.07 15.94
N ALA A 358 -13.85 -0.01 14.62
CA ALA A 358 -12.80 -0.75 13.92
C ALA A 358 -11.40 -0.31 14.35
N LEU A 359 -11.16 1.00 14.52
CA LEU A 359 -9.90 1.54 15.02
C LEU A 359 -9.61 1.03 16.44
N GLU A 360 -10.62 1.02 17.31
CA GLU A 360 -10.53 0.51 18.69
C GLU A 360 -10.23 -1.00 18.72
N MET A 361 -10.98 -1.81 17.97
CA MET A 361 -10.81 -3.27 17.87
C MET A 361 -9.45 -3.71 17.35
N SER A 362 -8.70 -2.79 16.75
CA SER A 362 -7.42 -3.10 16.13
C SER A 362 -6.25 -3.04 17.10
N GLY A 363 -6.54 -2.74 18.37
CA GLY A 363 -5.54 -2.74 19.43
C GLY A 363 -4.46 -1.68 19.19
N LEU A 364 -4.78 -0.62 18.42
CA LEU A 364 -3.93 0.55 18.38
C LEU A 364 -3.91 1.09 19.81
N PRO A 365 -2.75 1.11 20.49
CA PRO A 365 -2.68 1.54 21.87
C PRO A 365 -3.26 2.96 21.92
N SER A 366 -4.24 3.16 22.80
CA SER A 366 -4.96 4.43 23.00
C SER A 366 -4.04 5.65 23.09
N LEU A 367 -2.77 5.43 23.47
CA LEU A 367 -1.67 6.39 23.53
C LEU A 367 -1.27 7.07 22.20
N ARG A 368 -1.57 6.51 21.02
CA ARG A 368 -1.31 7.19 19.73
C ARG A 368 -2.56 7.83 19.11
N ILE A 369 -3.72 7.59 19.71
CA ILE A 369 -4.97 8.25 19.39
C ILE A 369 -5.01 9.52 20.23
N GLN A 370 -4.65 10.65 19.62
CA GLN A 370 -4.91 11.92 20.28
C GLN A 370 -6.41 12.15 20.31
N ARG A 371 -7.01 11.97 21.49
CA ARG A 371 -8.38 12.40 21.75
C ARG A 371 -8.37 13.92 21.83
N ILE A 372 -8.49 14.59 20.69
CA ILE A 372 -8.57 16.05 20.64
C ILE A 372 -10.00 16.43 21.04
N ALA A 373 -10.19 16.70 22.34
CA ALA A 373 -11.40 17.33 22.82
C ALA A 373 -11.38 18.79 22.34
N ASN A 374 -12.33 19.14 21.46
CA ASN A 374 -12.67 20.51 21.08
C ASN A 374 -11.78 21.15 19.97
N MET A 375 -12.26 21.07 18.72
CA MET A 375 -11.51 21.46 17.52
C MET A 375 -11.78 22.90 17.02
N ARG A 376 -12.54 23.74 17.75
CA ARG A 376 -12.89 25.11 17.30
C ARG A 376 -11.68 26.03 17.05
N ASN A 377 -10.48 25.70 17.54
CA ASN A 377 -9.28 26.56 17.47
C ASN A 377 -8.12 26.02 16.60
N LEU A 378 -8.30 24.92 15.85
CA LEU A 378 -7.24 24.34 15.01
C LEU A 378 -7.28 24.82 13.55
N TYR A 379 -7.56 26.11 13.34
CA TYR A 379 -7.34 26.75 12.04
C TYR A 379 -5.92 27.32 11.98
N TRP A 380 -5.20 26.92 10.93
CA TRP A 380 -3.83 27.34 10.56
C TRP A 380 -2.70 26.89 11.50
N MET A 381 -1.65 26.32 10.88
CA MET A 381 -0.21 26.38 11.22
C MET A 381 0.46 25.04 10.86
N GLY A 382 1.56 25.14 10.12
CA GLY A 382 2.39 24.01 9.68
C GLY A 382 2.92 23.14 10.84
N LEU A 383 2.89 21.83 10.60
CA LEU A 383 3.02 20.76 11.60
C LEU A 383 4.35 20.76 12.37
N GLU A 384 5.47 21.18 11.77
CA GLU A 384 6.81 21.01 12.36
C GLU A 384 7.05 21.89 13.61
N ARG A 385 6.70 23.18 13.55
CA ARG A 385 6.80 24.08 14.72
C ARG A 385 5.74 23.78 15.77
N LYS A 386 4.66 23.11 15.37
CA LYS A 386 3.49 22.86 16.22
C LYS A 386 3.52 21.57 17.02
N ARG A 387 4.33 20.56 16.67
CA ARG A 387 4.52 19.40 17.55
C ARG A 387 4.96 19.85 18.96
N LYS A 388 5.85 20.83 19.05
CA LYS A 388 6.25 21.45 20.34
C LYS A 388 5.13 22.25 21.01
N THR A 389 4.27 22.93 20.24
CA THR A 389 3.19 23.76 20.80
C THR A 389 2.02 22.89 21.28
N LEU A 390 1.68 21.84 20.53
CA LEU A 390 0.64 20.88 20.87
C LEU A 390 1.07 20.00 22.05
N LEU A 391 2.34 19.58 22.11
CA LEU A 391 2.91 18.91 23.29
C LEU A 391 2.91 19.84 24.52
N ARG A 392 3.25 21.12 24.39
CA ARG A 392 3.15 22.10 25.50
C ARG A 392 1.70 22.37 25.93
N MET A 393 0.74 22.37 25.01
CA MET A 393 -0.68 22.50 25.35
C MET A 393 -1.21 21.27 26.07
N ILE A 394 -0.79 20.07 25.66
CA ILE A 394 -1.11 18.81 26.35
C ILE A 394 -0.47 18.81 27.75
N GLU A 395 0.78 19.25 27.88
CA GLU A 395 1.49 19.38 29.17
C GLU A 395 0.86 20.44 30.09
N CYS A 396 0.29 21.53 29.56
CA CYS A 396 -0.52 22.50 30.32
C CYS A 396 -1.90 21.94 30.73
N LEU A 397 -2.51 21.08 29.91
CA LEU A 397 -3.79 20.46 30.21
C LEU A 397 -3.65 19.34 31.25
N GLU A 398 -2.58 18.55 31.19
CA GLU A 398 -2.29 17.52 32.21
C GLU A 398 -1.95 18.13 33.58
N ASN A 399 -1.32 19.31 33.61
CA ASN A 399 -1.02 20.01 34.86
C ASN A 399 -2.20 20.80 35.46
N SER A 400 -3.21 21.15 34.65
CA SER A 400 -4.42 21.84 35.15
C SER A 400 -5.50 20.88 35.65
N VAL A 401 -5.51 19.61 35.21
CA VAL A 401 -6.47 18.60 35.68
C VAL A 401 -6.11 18.02 37.08
N LEU A 402 -4.94 18.35 37.62
CA LEU A 402 -4.51 17.92 38.96
C LEU A 402 -4.80 18.92 40.10
N THR A 403 -5.48 20.05 39.84
CA THR A 403 -5.94 20.95 40.90
C THR A 403 -7.37 21.46 40.69
N GLY A 404 -8.34 20.71 41.23
CA GLY A 404 -9.40 21.29 42.05
C GLY A 404 -10.71 21.78 41.40
N ALA A 405 -11.80 21.13 41.83
CA ALA A 405 -13.14 21.66 42.08
C ALA A 405 -14.17 21.69 40.93
N ILE A 406 -15.06 20.70 41.02
CA ILE A 406 -16.45 20.64 40.56
C ILE A 406 -17.27 21.72 41.29
N TRP A 407 -18.05 22.55 40.57
CA TRP A 407 -19.27 23.13 41.13
C TRP A 407 -20.36 23.41 40.08
N GLU A 408 -21.60 23.26 40.54
CA GLU A 408 -22.88 23.26 39.82
C GLU A 408 -23.23 24.58 39.14
N TYR A 409 -23.85 24.54 37.95
CA TYR A 409 -24.83 25.56 37.52
C TYR A 409 -25.68 25.07 36.34
N GLU A 410 -26.61 24.13 36.58
CA GLU A 410 -27.67 23.82 35.59
C GLU A 410 -28.99 23.41 36.27
N LYS A 411 -29.45 24.25 37.22
CA LYS A 411 -30.85 24.27 37.70
C LYS A 411 -31.26 25.69 38.11
N ALA A 412 -31.32 26.60 37.15
CA ALA A 412 -32.16 27.79 37.15
C ALA A 412 -32.09 28.42 35.75
N VAL A 413 -33.20 28.99 35.28
CA VAL A 413 -33.38 29.65 33.97
C VAL A 413 -33.90 28.74 32.85
N VAL A 414 -34.90 27.93 33.16
CA VAL A 414 -36.20 28.01 32.46
C VAL A 414 -37.25 28.18 33.55
N GLY A 415 -37.67 29.43 33.76
CA GLY A 415 -38.65 29.78 34.79
C GLY A 415 -38.55 31.21 35.32
N THR A 416 -38.47 32.20 34.43
CA THR A 416 -39.17 33.52 34.46
C THR A 416 -38.82 34.26 33.18
#